data_AF-A0A1Q7KVC9-F1
#
_entry.id   AF-A0A1Q7KVC9-F1
#
_cell.length_a   1.000
_cell.length_b   1.000
_cell.length_c   1.000
_cell.angle_alpha   90.00
_cell.angle_beta   90.00
_cell.angle_gamma   90.00
#
_symmetry.space_group_name_H-M   'P 1'
#
loop_
_entity.id
_entity.type
_entity.pdbx_description
1 polymer ?
#
loop_
_entity_poly.entity_id
_entity_poly.type
_entity_poly.pdbx_seq_one_letter_code
_entity_poly.pdbx_strand_id
1 'polypeptide(L)'
;MKPKCFAGFAIQKTLLAMVLLLAFCAGLAFAQVNPAEILNPDLKALEQTYFQQLIAINQSIAKTKFPFSLYLSRYVGLDPAQQAEADSRGLEFVRFQDRVILKVTGNYNAAYDTLRLTQNERAAATFRSVVLPVLSVVTAALPEDLACDGVGFEISHHTRTKDRSYDFEGKEILVVVLNRDDAWAMARAATDAERQEILNRSKVFLSGVDYGLSLTERDPLNVQALPRSVPAKPDATSSARSSTLASHSSLLKPVSALPSATASAPAPVESTPVATATDHPSPAAADPPPAAPVPTQADADRLDEKYQSQLAALAKEGAAKFHFVNYAPPTFVVFHEQMALQMTLKNSLPFGPAKGSIYKRAAQSFDLFLAPLLKDISERVSSDVEFQLFDFSVLNKLSPGAKGTSEAIEFICPRSALKQFVNAEITNQQLLDQSVILVNGVRIALNLQLVE
;
A
#
# COMPACT_ATOMS: atom_id res chain seq x y z
N MET A 1 -26.57 -79.72 22.45
CA MET A 1 -27.28 -79.31 21.22
C MET A 1 -27.52 -77.81 21.29
N LYS A 2 -27.08 -77.05 20.27
CA LYS A 2 -27.49 -75.66 19.98
C LYS A 2 -28.92 -75.67 19.38
N PRO A 3 -29.74 -74.59 19.44
CA PRO A 3 -29.53 -73.28 18.76
C PRO A 3 -29.96 -72.06 19.63
N LYS A 4 -29.90 -70.75 19.29
CA LYS A 4 -29.30 -69.80 18.31
C LYS A 4 -29.58 -68.41 18.94
N CYS A 5 -28.60 -67.52 19.15
CA CYS A 5 -28.21 -66.36 18.31
C CYS A 5 -29.34 -65.35 17.99
N PHE A 6 -29.23 -64.09 18.46
CA PHE A 6 -29.24 -62.82 17.69
C PHE A 6 -29.27 -61.61 18.65
N ALA A 7 -28.15 -60.90 18.79
CA ALA A 7 -28.13 -59.51 19.25
C ALA A 7 -26.78 -58.88 18.88
N GLY A 8 -26.77 -58.06 17.83
CA GLY A 8 -25.55 -57.34 17.44
C GLY A 8 -25.66 -56.72 16.07
N PHE A 9 -26.58 -55.77 15.86
CA PHE A 9 -26.57 -54.94 14.64
C PHE A 9 -27.25 -53.57 14.75
N ALA A 10 -27.56 -53.07 15.95
CA ALA A 10 -28.28 -51.79 16.09
C ALA A 10 -27.44 -50.62 16.64
N ILE A 11 -26.33 -50.87 17.34
CA ILE A 11 -25.59 -49.80 18.05
C ILE A 11 -24.50 -49.16 17.18
N GLN A 12 -24.13 -49.78 16.06
CA GLN A 12 -23.02 -49.32 15.22
C GLN A 12 -23.42 -48.33 14.12
N LYS A 13 -24.73 -48.20 13.82
CA LYS A 13 -25.22 -47.27 12.78
C LYS A 13 -25.54 -45.87 13.31
N THR A 14 -25.84 -45.73 14.60
CA THR A 14 -26.13 -44.42 15.22
C THR A 14 -24.87 -43.62 15.56
N LEU A 15 -23.75 -44.28 15.87
CA LEU A 15 -22.48 -43.57 16.10
C LEU A 15 -21.85 -43.04 14.79
N LEU A 16 -22.03 -43.75 13.67
CA LEU A 16 -21.47 -43.34 12.38
C LEU A 16 -22.21 -42.12 11.79
N ALA A 17 -23.52 -42.00 12.03
CA ALA A 17 -24.30 -40.84 11.58
C ALA A 17 -23.95 -39.56 12.34
N MET A 18 -23.53 -39.66 13.61
CA MET A 18 -23.15 -38.50 14.43
C MET A 18 -21.71 -38.03 14.15
N VAL A 19 -20.79 -38.94 13.80
CA VAL A 19 -19.44 -38.59 13.33
C VAL A 19 -19.47 -38.00 11.91
N LEU A 20 -20.40 -38.43 11.04
CA LEU A 20 -20.56 -37.83 9.71
C LEU A 20 -21.24 -36.44 9.77
N LEU A 21 -22.08 -36.17 10.77
CA LEU A 21 -22.64 -34.82 10.99
C LEU A 21 -21.63 -33.85 11.63
N LEU A 22 -20.73 -34.34 12.48
CA LEU A 22 -19.66 -33.52 13.08
C LEU A 22 -18.46 -33.28 12.13
N ALA A 23 -18.30 -34.11 11.09
CA ALA A 23 -17.30 -33.91 10.04
C ALA A 23 -17.69 -32.85 9.00
N PHE A 24 -18.96 -32.40 8.96
CA PHE A 24 -19.41 -31.33 8.07
C PHE A 24 -19.30 -29.91 8.68
N CYS A 25 -18.86 -29.78 9.93
CA CYS A 25 -18.61 -28.49 10.58
C CYS A 25 -17.11 -28.12 10.64
N ALA A 26 -16.22 -29.02 10.21
CA ALA A 26 -14.79 -28.76 10.11
C ALA A 26 -14.48 -28.01 8.81
N GLY A 27 -14.64 -26.69 8.83
CA GLY A 27 -14.16 -25.83 7.74
C GLY A 27 -15.01 -24.61 7.40
N LEU A 28 -15.76 -24.01 8.34
CA LEU A 28 -16.06 -22.58 8.20
C LEU A 28 -14.78 -21.82 8.58
N ALA A 29 -13.80 -21.84 7.69
CA ALA A 29 -12.84 -20.75 7.66
C ALA A 29 -13.69 -19.48 7.55
N PHE A 30 -13.60 -18.59 8.54
CA PHE A 30 -14.32 -17.33 8.50
C PHE A 30 -13.82 -16.57 7.28
N ALA A 31 -14.54 -16.67 6.16
CA ALA A 31 -14.19 -16.07 4.88
C ALA A 31 -14.38 -14.55 4.88
N GLN A 32 -14.82 -13.98 6.01
CA GLN A 32 -15.12 -12.57 6.16
C GLN A 32 -14.58 -12.00 7.48
N VAL A 33 -14.17 -10.73 7.48
CA VAL A 33 -13.64 -10.02 8.67
C VAL A 33 -14.71 -10.00 9.75
N ASN A 34 -14.39 -10.47 10.96
CA ASN A 34 -15.36 -10.46 12.04
C ASN A 34 -15.59 -9.00 12.48
N PRO A 35 -16.85 -8.52 12.58
CA PRO A 35 -17.09 -7.15 13.01
C PRO A 35 -16.54 -6.81 14.41
N ALA A 36 -16.30 -7.82 15.27
CA ALA A 36 -15.63 -7.62 16.55
C ALA A 36 -14.17 -7.12 16.40
N GLU A 37 -13.52 -7.36 15.26
CA GLU A 37 -12.17 -6.89 14.93
C GLU A 37 -12.16 -5.43 14.46
N ILE A 38 -13.33 -4.83 14.18
CA ILE A 38 -13.44 -3.46 13.67
C ILE A 38 -13.62 -2.49 14.84
N LEU A 39 -12.64 -1.60 15.03
CA LEU A 39 -12.62 -0.65 16.14
C LEU A 39 -13.54 0.56 15.93
N ASN A 40 -13.68 1.01 14.67
CA ASN A 40 -14.55 2.13 14.36
C ASN A 40 -16.03 1.68 14.45
N PRO A 41 -16.86 2.33 15.28
CA PRO A 41 -18.23 1.88 15.55
C PRO A 41 -19.13 1.92 14.30
N ASP A 42 -18.95 2.91 13.42
CA ASP A 42 -19.77 3.06 12.21
C ASP A 42 -19.42 1.96 11.20
N LEU A 43 -18.12 1.72 10.97
CA LEU A 43 -17.65 0.64 10.10
C LEU A 43 -18.04 -0.74 10.65
N LYS A 44 -17.97 -0.91 11.97
CA LYS A 44 -18.41 -2.12 12.65
C LYS A 44 -19.90 -2.36 12.44
N ALA A 45 -20.73 -1.33 12.58
CA ALA A 45 -22.17 -1.44 12.35
C ALA A 45 -22.46 -1.88 10.90
N LEU A 46 -21.79 -1.27 9.91
CA LEU A 46 -21.93 -1.66 8.50
C LEU A 46 -21.49 -3.11 8.25
N GLU A 47 -20.34 -3.51 8.78
CA GLU A 47 -19.85 -4.89 8.66
C GLU A 47 -20.83 -5.88 9.30
N GLN A 48 -21.42 -5.54 10.46
CA GLN A 48 -22.46 -6.36 11.11
C GLN A 48 -23.72 -6.46 10.26
N THR A 49 -24.19 -5.33 9.71
CA THR A 49 -25.42 -5.27 8.91
C THR A 49 -25.32 -6.12 7.65
N TYR A 50 -24.18 -6.10 6.96
CA TYR A 50 -23.99 -6.79 5.68
C TYR A 50 -23.17 -8.09 5.78
N PHE A 51 -22.89 -8.58 6.99
CA PHE A 51 -21.95 -9.69 7.22
C PHE A 51 -22.27 -10.95 6.39
N GLN A 52 -23.56 -11.32 6.30
CA GLN A 52 -23.98 -12.50 5.55
C GLN A 52 -23.82 -12.31 4.04
N GLN A 53 -24.10 -11.11 3.53
CA GLN A 53 -23.90 -10.75 2.12
C GLN A 53 -22.42 -10.77 1.78
N LEU A 54 -21.55 -10.24 2.65
CA LEU A 54 -20.11 -10.24 2.44
C LEU A 54 -19.52 -11.67 2.41
N ILE A 55 -19.99 -12.58 3.27
CA ILE A 55 -19.65 -14.01 3.20
C ILE A 55 -20.08 -14.60 1.85
N ALA A 56 -21.32 -14.34 1.42
CA ALA A 56 -21.85 -14.86 0.16
C ALA A 56 -21.08 -14.31 -1.05
N ILE A 57 -20.67 -13.05 -1.02
CA ILE A 57 -19.83 -12.41 -2.04
C ILE A 57 -18.46 -13.08 -2.09
N ASN A 58 -17.79 -13.24 -0.93
CA ASN A 58 -16.48 -13.90 -0.88
C ASN A 58 -16.53 -15.29 -1.53
N GLN A 59 -17.52 -16.10 -1.14
CA GLN A 59 -17.73 -17.44 -1.70
C GLN A 59 -18.07 -17.43 -3.20
N SER A 60 -18.81 -16.42 -3.67
CA SER A 60 -19.18 -16.28 -5.08
C SER A 60 -17.98 -15.85 -5.93
N ILE A 61 -17.13 -14.96 -5.41
CA ILE A 61 -15.86 -14.59 -6.05
C ILE A 61 -14.96 -15.83 -6.15
N ALA A 62 -14.83 -16.63 -5.09
CA ALA A 62 -14.04 -17.85 -5.10
C ALA A 62 -14.53 -18.90 -6.14
N LYS A 63 -15.81 -18.85 -6.53
CA LYS A 63 -16.41 -19.70 -7.57
C LYS A 63 -16.34 -19.07 -8.97
N THR A 64 -15.99 -17.80 -9.08
CA THR A 64 -15.90 -17.09 -10.36
C THR A 64 -14.68 -17.57 -11.13
N LYS A 65 -14.83 -17.79 -12.44
CA LYS A 65 -13.73 -18.22 -13.30
C LYS A 65 -12.92 -17.01 -13.75
N PHE A 66 -11.66 -16.99 -13.40
CA PHE A 66 -10.67 -16.01 -13.82
C PHE A 66 -9.66 -16.65 -14.77
N PRO A 67 -9.01 -15.89 -15.69
CA PRO A 67 -7.98 -16.45 -16.57
C PRO A 67 -6.78 -17.06 -15.83
N PHE A 68 -6.46 -16.51 -14.65
CA PHE A 68 -5.49 -17.02 -13.69
C PHE A 68 -6.15 -17.04 -12.31
N SER A 69 -5.63 -17.81 -11.36
CA SER A 69 -6.22 -17.87 -10.02
C SER A 69 -6.24 -16.49 -9.37
N LEU A 70 -7.38 -16.13 -8.78
CA LEU A 70 -7.54 -14.99 -7.89
C LEU A 70 -7.74 -15.52 -6.47
N TYR A 71 -6.90 -15.10 -5.53
CA TYR A 71 -7.08 -15.37 -4.12
C TYR A 71 -7.51 -14.09 -3.44
N LEU A 72 -8.76 -14.06 -2.95
CA LEU A 72 -9.16 -13.00 -2.03
C LEU A 72 -8.32 -13.10 -0.77
N SER A 73 -7.88 -11.96 -0.29
CA SER A 73 -7.11 -11.89 0.94
C SER A 73 -7.12 -10.48 1.49
N ARG A 74 -6.97 -10.38 2.81
CA ARG A 74 -6.89 -9.07 3.47
C ARG A 74 -5.65 -8.26 3.05
N TYR A 75 -4.64 -8.93 2.48
CA TYR A 75 -3.37 -8.36 2.04
C TYR A 75 -3.10 -8.68 0.58
N VAL A 76 -2.59 -7.71 -0.19
CA VAL A 76 -2.10 -7.91 -1.55
C VAL A 76 -0.57 -8.03 -1.60
N GLY A 77 -0.04 -8.46 -2.74
CA GLY A 77 1.39 -8.59 -2.98
C GLY A 77 1.99 -9.89 -2.43
N LEU A 78 1.17 -10.89 -2.10
CA LEU A 78 1.63 -12.18 -1.59
C LEU A 78 2.23 -13.03 -2.71
N ASP A 79 3.32 -13.75 -2.41
CA ASP A 79 3.87 -14.75 -3.33
C ASP A 79 2.84 -15.88 -3.55
N PRO A 80 2.76 -16.46 -4.77
CA PRO A 80 1.79 -17.53 -5.06
C PRO A 80 1.84 -18.71 -4.07
N ALA A 81 3.04 -19.02 -3.55
CA ALA A 81 3.23 -20.08 -2.55
C ALA A 81 2.58 -19.78 -1.19
N GLN A 82 2.31 -18.52 -0.86
CA GLN A 82 1.78 -18.06 0.43
C GLN A 82 0.29 -17.71 0.37
N GLN A 83 -0.27 -17.53 -0.83
CA GLN A 83 -1.65 -17.07 -1.00
C GLN A 83 -2.71 -18.07 -0.50
N ALA A 84 -2.45 -19.37 -0.64
CA ALA A 84 -3.41 -20.41 -0.23
C ALA A 84 -3.60 -20.49 1.30
N GLU A 85 -2.60 -20.06 2.07
CA GLU A 85 -2.61 -20.07 3.55
C GLU A 85 -2.88 -18.68 4.13
N ALA A 86 -3.04 -17.67 3.27
CA ALA A 86 -3.25 -16.29 3.69
C ALA A 86 -4.65 -16.08 4.27
N ASP A 87 -4.79 -15.00 5.03
CA ASP A 87 -6.08 -14.53 5.51
C ASP A 87 -6.98 -14.18 4.32
N SER A 88 -7.94 -15.07 4.00
CA SER A 88 -8.81 -14.99 2.82
C SER A 88 -9.96 -13.97 2.93
N ARG A 89 -10.00 -13.21 4.04
CA ARG A 89 -11.02 -12.21 4.35
C ARG A 89 -10.75 -10.91 3.61
N GLY A 90 -10.86 -10.98 2.28
CA GLY A 90 -10.53 -9.88 1.37
C GLY A 90 -11.62 -8.83 1.19
N LEU A 91 -12.71 -8.85 1.97
CA LEU A 91 -13.72 -7.79 1.95
C LEU A 91 -13.78 -7.13 3.32
N GLU A 92 -13.94 -5.80 3.38
CA GLU A 92 -14.20 -5.05 4.62
C GLU A 92 -14.67 -3.62 4.30
N PHE A 93 -15.48 -3.04 5.17
CA PHE A 93 -15.74 -1.59 5.13
C PHE A 93 -14.58 -0.80 5.73
N VAL A 94 -14.10 0.23 5.03
CA VAL A 94 -12.96 1.07 5.42
C VAL A 94 -13.23 2.55 5.13
N ARG A 95 -12.52 3.51 5.79
CA ARG A 95 -12.60 4.94 5.43
C ARG A 95 -11.49 5.38 4.48
N PHE A 96 -11.73 5.47 3.19
CA PHE A 96 -10.76 6.02 2.24
C PHE A 96 -10.94 7.52 2.03
N GLN A 97 -9.98 8.33 2.48
CA GLN A 97 -10.01 9.80 2.33
C GLN A 97 -11.35 10.39 2.81
N ASP A 98 -11.69 10.07 4.07
CA ASP A 98 -12.94 10.43 4.77
C ASP A 98 -14.24 9.83 4.22
N ARG A 99 -14.14 8.97 3.20
CA ARG A 99 -15.28 8.27 2.61
C ARG A 99 -15.35 6.83 3.09
N VAL A 100 -16.50 6.37 3.53
CA VAL A 100 -16.72 4.96 3.83
C VAL A 100 -16.85 4.20 2.51
N ILE A 101 -16.01 3.20 2.27
CA ILE A 101 -16.09 2.36 1.07
C ILE A 101 -16.11 0.88 1.44
N LEU A 102 -16.78 0.07 0.63
CA LEU A 102 -16.56 -1.37 0.64
C LEU A 102 -15.29 -1.68 -0.15
N LYS A 103 -14.27 -2.21 0.54
CA LYS A 103 -13.01 -2.61 -0.10
C LYS A 103 -13.05 -4.10 -0.47
N VAL A 104 -12.57 -4.43 -1.67
CA VAL A 104 -12.26 -5.79 -2.10
C VAL A 104 -10.77 -5.91 -2.43
N THR A 105 -10.10 -6.87 -1.80
CA THR A 105 -8.65 -7.04 -1.86
C THR A 105 -8.30 -8.46 -2.31
N GLY A 106 -7.33 -8.60 -3.21
CA GLY A 106 -6.93 -9.92 -3.70
C GLY A 106 -5.62 -9.99 -4.48
N ASN A 107 -5.08 -11.20 -4.60
CA ASN A 107 -3.88 -11.52 -5.35
C ASN A 107 -4.22 -12.31 -6.61
N TYR A 108 -3.89 -11.74 -7.77
CA TYR A 108 -4.16 -12.32 -9.07
C TYR A 108 -2.87 -12.88 -9.69
N ASN A 109 -2.86 -14.18 -9.98
CA ASN A 109 -1.65 -14.90 -10.39
C ASN A 109 -1.26 -14.71 -11.87
N ALA A 110 -1.75 -13.66 -12.52
CA ALA A 110 -1.20 -13.28 -13.82
C ALA A 110 0.23 -12.77 -13.64
N ALA A 111 1.15 -13.30 -14.45
CA ALA A 111 2.53 -12.81 -14.58
C ALA A 111 2.73 -12.24 -15.98
N TYR A 112 2.49 -10.92 -16.12
CA TYR A 112 2.55 -10.24 -17.41
C TYR A 112 3.98 -9.99 -17.86
N ASP A 113 4.21 -10.12 -19.18
CA ASP A 113 5.52 -9.92 -19.77
C ASP A 113 5.78 -8.43 -20.01
N THR A 114 6.75 -7.85 -19.29
CA THR A 114 7.08 -6.42 -19.33
C THR A 114 7.64 -5.96 -20.67
N LEU A 115 8.18 -6.88 -21.48
CA LEU A 115 8.68 -6.59 -22.82
C LEU A 115 7.56 -6.56 -23.87
N ARG A 116 6.41 -7.17 -23.57
CA ARG A 116 5.28 -7.26 -24.50
C ARG A 116 4.16 -6.27 -24.18
N LEU A 117 3.91 -6.04 -22.90
CA LEU A 117 2.82 -5.20 -22.42
C LEU A 117 3.38 -4.00 -21.66
N THR A 118 2.87 -2.81 -21.94
CA THR A 118 3.12 -1.62 -21.12
C THR A 118 2.46 -1.75 -19.76
N GLN A 119 2.84 -0.87 -18.85
CA GLN A 119 2.21 -0.78 -17.55
C GLN A 119 0.68 -0.53 -17.64
N ASN A 120 0.24 0.33 -18.55
CA ASN A 120 -1.19 0.60 -18.75
C ASN A 120 -1.91 -0.63 -19.32
N GLU A 121 -1.33 -1.31 -20.32
CA GLU A 121 -1.91 -2.54 -20.89
C GLU A 121 -2.09 -3.64 -19.83
N ARG A 122 -1.11 -3.80 -18.92
CA ARG A 122 -1.19 -4.75 -17.80
C ARG A 122 -2.28 -4.37 -16.80
N ALA A 123 -2.32 -3.11 -16.38
CA ALA A 123 -3.34 -2.61 -15.46
C ALA A 123 -4.75 -2.75 -16.06
N ALA A 124 -4.94 -2.39 -17.33
CA ALA A 124 -6.20 -2.52 -18.04
C ALA A 124 -6.62 -3.98 -18.22
N ALA A 125 -5.66 -4.89 -18.41
CA ALA A 125 -5.93 -6.33 -18.43
C ALA A 125 -6.40 -6.85 -17.07
N THR A 126 -5.77 -6.45 -15.97
CA THR A 126 -6.19 -6.80 -14.60
C THR A 126 -7.56 -6.20 -14.26
N PHE A 127 -7.82 -4.95 -14.66
CA PHE A 127 -9.13 -4.31 -14.49
C PHE A 127 -10.24 -5.14 -15.15
N ARG A 128 -10.07 -5.51 -16.43
CA ARG A 128 -11.05 -6.30 -17.16
C ARG A 128 -11.21 -7.71 -16.64
N SER A 129 -10.09 -8.36 -16.31
CA SER A 129 -10.07 -9.78 -15.96
C SER A 129 -10.50 -10.03 -14.53
N VAL A 130 -10.35 -9.05 -13.63
CA VAL A 130 -10.60 -9.22 -12.19
C VAL A 130 -11.62 -8.21 -11.67
N VAL A 131 -11.35 -6.91 -11.82
CA VAL A 131 -12.18 -5.86 -11.20
C VAL A 131 -13.61 -5.92 -11.73
N LEU A 132 -13.81 -6.03 -13.05
CA LEU A 132 -15.16 -6.08 -13.63
C LEU A 132 -15.97 -7.32 -13.18
N PRO A 133 -15.47 -8.57 -13.27
CA PRO A 133 -16.19 -9.74 -12.76
C PRO A 133 -16.50 -9.66 -11.26
N VAL A 134 -15.55 -9.22 -10.44
CA VAL A 134 -15.75 -9.09 -8.99
C VAL A 134 -16.80 -8.02 -8.69
N LEU A 135 -16.74 -6.87 -9.37
CA LEU A 135 -17.73 -5.80 -9.24
C LEU A 135 -19.14 -6.28 -9.61
N SER A 136 -19.27 -7.12 -10.64
CA SER A 136 -20.55 -7.73 -11.01
C SER A 136 -21.11 -8.60 -9.88
N VAL A 137 -20.27 -9.39 -9.21
CA VAL A 137 -20.68 -10.19 -8.04
C VAL A 137 -21.11 -9.30 -6.87
N VAL A 138 -20.33 -8.25 -6.57
CA VAL A 138 -20.62 -7.30 -5.49
C VAL A 138 -21.96 -6.59 -5.71
N THR A 139 -22.15 -6.00 -6.89
CA THR A 139 -23.35 -5.21 -7.23
C THR A 139 -24.62 -6.05 -7.41
N ALA A 140 -24.48 -7.36 -7.66
CA ALA A 140 -25.60 -8.29 -7.66
C ALA A 140 -26.05 -8.73 -6.26
N ALA A 141 -25.16 -8.69 -5.28
CA ALA A 141 -25.43 -9.17 -3.92
C ALA A 141 -25.78 -8.06 -2.92
N LEU A 142 -25.43 -6.81 -3.23
CA LEU A 142 -25.69 -5.64 -2.37
C LEU A 142 -26.71 -4.69 -3.02
N PRO A 143 -27.49 -3.97 -2.19
CA PRO A 143 -28.48 -3.03 -2.70
C PRO A 143 -27.80 -1.74 -3.21
N GLU A 144 -28.41 -1.07 -4.18
CA GLU A 144 -27.88 0.19 -4.75
C GLU A 144 -27.78 1.32 -3.72
N ASP A 145 -28.66 1.35 -2.73
CA ASP A 145 -28.68 2.31 -1.63
C ASP A 145 -27.76 1.91 -0.46
N LEU A 146 -26.72 1.10 -0.74
CA LEU A 146 -25.70 0.71 0.22
C LEU A 146 -25.21 1.93 1.03
N ALA A 147 -25.19 1.80 2.36
CA ALA A 147 -24.82 2.85 3.30
C ALA A 147 -23.30 3.12 3.35
N CYS A 148 -22.67 3.27 2.18
CA CYS A 148 -21.28 3.67 2.00
C CYS A 148 -21.14 4.58 0.77
N ASP A 149 -20.06 5.34 0.69
CA ASP A 149 -19.80 6.31 -0.36
C ASP A 149 -19.28 5.69 -1.67
N GLY A 150 -18.86 4.42 -1.67
CA GLY A 150 -18.28 3.79 -2.85
C GLY A 150 -17.77 2.36 -2.67
N VAL A 151 -17.25 1.81 -3.77
CA VAL A 151 -16.63 0.46 -3.83
C VAL A 151 -15.19 0.60 -4.31
N GLY A 152 -14.26 0.05 -3.54
CA GLY A 152 -12.84 0.07 -3.83
C GLY A 152 -12.29 -1.32 -4.11
N PHE A 153 -11.34 -1.41 -5.03
CA PHE A 153 -10.60 -2.62 -5.37
C PHE A 153 -9.11 -2.38 -5.13
N GLU A 154 -8.43 -3.37 -4.56
CA GLU A 154 -6.97 -3.40 -4.42
C GLU A 154 -6.50 -4.79 -4.87
N ILE A 155 -6.01 -4.88 -6.10
CA ILE A 155 -5.67 -6.14 -6.76
C ILE A 155 -4.19 -6.13 -7.13
N SER A 156 -3.43 -7.12 -6.65
CA SER A 156 -2.04 -7.31 -7.10
C SER A 156 -1.94 -8.27 -8.27
N HIS A 157 -0.97 -8.04 -9.14
CA HIS A 157 -0.54 -8.97 -10.18
C HIS A 157 0.98 -8.98 -10.31
N HIS A 158 1.50 -10.02 -10.95
CA HIS A 158 2.93 -10.19 -11.18
C HIS A 158 3.35 -9.65 -12.55
N THR A 159 4.62 -9.29 -12.64
CA THR A 159 5.30 -8.86 -13.86
C THR A 159 6.58 -9.67 -14.00
N ARG A 160 6.93 -10.05 -15.23
CA ARG A 160 8.14 -10.82 -15.51
C ARG A 160 8.88 -10.24 -16.71
N THR A 161 10.20 -10.27 -16.63
CA THR A 161 11.10 -9.89 -17.74
C THR A 161 11.87 -11.14 -18.18
N LYS A 162 11.84 -11.47 -19.47
CA LYS A 162 12.50 -12.68 -20.01
C LYS A 162 13.94 -12.35 -20.44
N ASP A 163 14.78 -12.00 -19.48
CA ASP A 163 16.21 -11.71 -19.62
C ASP A 163 17.00 -12.83 -18.90
N ARG A 164 18.17 -13.21 -19.40
CA ARG A 164 18.89 -14.44 -19.04
C ARG A 164 19.25 -14.51 -17.55
N SER A 165 19.11 -15.72 -16.98
CA SER A 165 19.62 -16.18 -15.67
C SER A 165 19.01 -15.61 -14.38
N TYR A 166 18.11 -14.63 -14.42
CA TYR A 166 17.37 -14.19 -13.23
C TYR A 166 15.88 -13.96 -13.56
N ASP A 167 15.01 -14.78 -12.97
CA ASP A 167 13.56 -14.61 -13.03
C ASP A 167 13.16 -13.40 -12.18
N PHE A 168 13.17 -12.20 -12.74
CA PHE A 168 12.64 -11.03 -12.05
C PHE A 168 11.11 -11.10 -12.05
N GLU A 169 10.51 -11.44 -10.90
CA GLU A 169 9.07 -11.38 -10.66
C GLU A 169 8.75 -10.08 -9.89
N GLY A 170 8.56 -8.97 -10.63
CA GLY A 170 8.07 -7.72 -10.04
C GLY A 170 6.58 -7.82 -9.72
N LYS A 171 6.06 -6.95 -8.86
CA LYS A 171 4.62 -6.91 -8.52
C LYS A 171 4.07 -5.51 -8.76
N GLU A 172 2.85 -5.43 -9.26
CA GLU A 172 2.10 -4.18 -9.38
C GLU A 172 0.77 -4.33 -8.66
N ILE A 173 0.28 -3.23 -8.08
CA ILE A 173 -0.98 -3.22 -7.35
C ILE A 173 -1.91 -2.19 -7.99
N LEU A 174 -2.97 -2.66 -8.62
CA LEU A 174 -4.03 -1.83 -9.18
C LEU A 174 -5.06 -1.51 -8.10
N VAL A 175 -5.25 -0.23 -7.82
CA VAL A 175 -6.31 0.29 -6.96
C VAL A 175 -7.31 1.06 -7.80
N VAL A 176 -8.60 0.74 -7.65
CA VAL A 176 -9.70 1.48 -8.30
C VAL A 176 -10.76 1.78 -7.27
N VAL A 177 -11.10 3.06 -7.08
CA VAL A 177 -12.13 3.52 -6.15
C VAL A 177 -13.24 4.20 -6.94
N LEU A 178 -14.40 3.53 -7.00
CA LEU A 178 -15.60 4.00 -7.66
C LEU A 178 -16.52 4.66 -6.62
N ASN A 179 -17.16 5.77 -6.99
CA ASN A 179 -18.29 6.28 -6.22
C ASN A 179 -19.43 5.24 -6.19
N ARG A 180 -20.33 5.32 -5.21
CA ARG A 180 -21.45 4.37 -5.08
C ARG A 180 -22.20 4.24 -6.39
N ASP A 181 -22.78 5.32 -6.92
CA ASP A 181 -23.57 5.27 -8.16
C ASP A 181 -22.74 4.78 -9.37
N ASP A 182 -21.47 5.18 -9.43
CA ASP A 182 -20.52 4.77 -10.47
C ASP A 182 -20.20 3.26 -10.42
N ALA A 183 -20.24 2.63 -9.25
CA ALA A 183 -19.99 1.19 -9.11
C ALA A 183 -21.09 0.36 -9.82
N TRP A 184 -22.36 0.73 -9.66
CA TRP A 184 -23.46 0.07 -10.37
C TRP A 184 -23.50 0.47 -11.85
N ALA A 185 -23.19 1.73 -12.19
CA ALA A 185 -23.06 2.15 -13.57
C ALA A 185 -21.95 1.37 -14.31
N MET A 186 -20.80 1.17 -13.66
CA MET A 186 -19.65 0.41 -14.20
C MET A 186 -20.01 -1.05 -14.45
N ALA A 187 -20.75 -1.69 -13.53
CA ALA A 187 -21.21 -3.06 -13.69
C ALA A 187 -22.20 -3.23 -14.85
N ARG A 188 -22.99 -2.19 -15.15
CA ARG A 188 -23.98 -2.16 -16.24
C ARG A 188 -23.41 -1.72 -17.59
N ALA A 189 -22.28 -1.02 -17.58
CA ALA A 189 -21.66 -0.49 -18.79
C ALA A 189 -21.30 -1.62 -19.77
N ALA A 190 -21.76 -1.47 -21.01
CA ALA A 190 -21.60 -2.47 -22.05
C ALA A 190 -20.32 -2.25 -22.87
N THR A 191 -19.84 -1.00 -22.93
CA THR A 191 -18.71 -0.61 -23.77
C THR A 191 -17.54 -0.06 -22.96
N ASP A 192 -16.33 -0.20 -23.50
CA ASP A 192 -15.15 0.38 -22.87
C ASP A 192 -15.16 1.91 -22.88
N ALA A 193 -15.89 2.56 -23.79
CA ALA A 193 -16.06 4.01 -23.78
C ALA A 193 -16.86 4.49 -22.56
N GLU A 194 -17.99 3.82 -22.25
CA GLU A 194 -18.78 4.12 -21.05
C GLU A 194 -17.99 3.87 -19.77
N ARG A 195 -17.23 2.76 -19.74
CA ARG A 195 -16.36 2.43 -18.59
C ARG A 195 -15.22 3.44 -18.45
N GLN A 196 -14.64 3.90 -19.55
CA GLN A 196 -13.58 4.89 -19.52
C GLN A 196 -14.08 6.21 -18.91
N GLU A 197 -15.28 6.64 -19.26
CA GLU A 197 -15.84 7.88 -18.72
C GLU A 197 -16.07 7.81 -17.20
N ILE A 198 -16.48 6.65 -16.69
CA ILE A 198 -16.56 6.41 -15.25
C ILE A 198 -15.15 6.37 -14.62
N LEU A 199 -14.17 5.70 -15.26
CA LEU A 199 -12.79 5.65 -14.76
C LEU A 199 -12.14 7.03 -14.71
N ASN A 200 -12.42 7.90 -15.70
CA ASN A 200 -11.87 9.26 -15.77
C ASN A 200 -12.25 10.11 -14.54
N ARG A 201 -13.42 9.87 -13.95
CA ARG A 201 -13.87 10.54 -12.72
C ARG A 201 -13.63 9.73 -11.43
N SER A 202 -13.10 8.51 -11.56
CA SER A 202 -12.82 7.61 -10.42
C SER A 202 -11.36 7.70 -9.99
N LYS A 203 -11.06 7.47 -8.71
CA LYS A 203 -9.68 7.48 -8.23
C LYS A 203 -9.01 6.15 -8.56
N VAL A 204 -7.90 6.21 -9.31
CA VAL A 204 -7.16 5.01 -9.73
C VAL A 204 -5.70 5.20 -9.35
N PHE A 205 -5.12 4.20 -8.70
CA PHE A 205 -3.71 4.18 -8.36
C PHE A 205 -3.06 2.92 -8.88
N LEU A 206 -1.80 3.03 -9.27
CA LEU A 206 -0.98 1.89 -9.63
C LEU A 206 0.29 1.90 -8.78
N SER A 207 0.44 0.87 -7.95
CA SER A 207 1.51 0.75 -6.96
C SER A 207 1.66 1.99 -6.07
N GLY A 208 0.53 2.62 -5.71
CA GLY A 208 0.45 3.78 -4.82
C GLY A 208 0.52 5.14 -5.52
N VAL A 209 0.80 5.17 -6.83
CA VAL A 209 0.88 6.42 -7.62
C VAL A 209 -0.44 6.68 -8.31
N ASP A 210 -0.92 7.93 -8.29
CA ASP A 210 -2.14 8.33 -9.01
C ASP A 210 -1.97 8.07 -10.52
N TYR A 211 -2.95 7.38 -11.12
CA TYR A 211 -2.79 6.76 -12.43
C TYR A 211 -3.97 7.02 -13.35
N GLY A 212 -3.71 7.51 -14.56
CA GLY A 212 -4.71 7.67 -15.61
C GLY A 212 -4.90 6.37 -16.37
N LEU A 213 -5.64 5.41 -15.80
CA LEU A 213 -5.88 4.14 -16.49
C LEU A 213 -6.66 4.35 -17.80
N SER A 214 -6.04 4.00 -18.92
CA SER A 214 -6.72 3.93 -20.22
C SER A 214 -7.10 2.49 -20.54
N LEU A 215 -8.35 2.25 -20.89
CA LEU A 215 -8.81 0.94 -21.33
C LEU A 215 -8.37 0.67 -22.78
N THR A 216 -8.30 1.68 -23.63
CA THR A 216 -8.10 1.50 -25.08
C THR A 216 -6.70 1.84 -25.56
N GLU A 217 -6.00 2.72 -24.86
CA GLU A 217 -4.67 3.18 -25.26
C GLU A 217 -3.57 2.34 -24.62
N ARG A 218 -2.40 2.35 -25.26
CA ARG A 218 -1.20 1.66 -24.76
C ARG A 218 -0.55 2.41 -23.61
N ASP A 219 -0.68 3.73 -23.56
CA ASP A 219 -0.07 4.60 -22.56
C ASP A 219 -1.15 5.15 -21.60
N PRO A 220 -0.78 5.54 -20.37
CA PRO A 220 -1.74 6.10 -19.43
C PRO A 220 -2.17 7.51 -19.82
N LEU A 221 -3.39 7.88 -19.42
CA LEU A 221 -3.93 9.23 -19.54
C LEU A 221 -3.21 10.19 -18.60
N ASN A 222 -3.13 11.47 -19.00
CA ASN A 222 -2.63 12.52 -18.12
C ASN A 222 -3.63 12.77 -16.99
N VAL A 223 -3.25 12.42 -15.76
CA VAL A 223 -4.08 12.57 -14.55
C VAL A 223 -4.55 14.02 -14.35
N GLN A 224 -3.71 15.03 -14.62
CA GLN A 224 -4.07 16.43 -14.41
C GLN A 224 -5.19 16.90 -15.35
N ALA A 225 -5.37 16.23 -16.49
CA ALA A 225 -6.43 16.52 -17.45
C ALA A 225 -7.77 15.81 -17.12
N LEU A 226 -7.81 14.95 -16.08
CA LEU A 226 -9.00 14.20 -15.72
C LEU A 226 -9.98 15.00 -14.84
N PRO A 227 -11.30 14.81 -14.98
CA PRO A 227 -12.33 15.52 -14.22
C PRO A 227 -12.20 15.40 -12.68
N ARG A 228 -11.52 14.36 -12.20
CA ARG A 228 -11.32 14.06 -10.77
C ARG A 228 -10.25 14.92 -10.07
N SER A 229 -9.56 15.79 -10.80
CA SER A 229 -8.41 16.56 -10.30
C SER A 229 -8.78 17.85 -9.56
N VAL A 230 -10.07 18.05 -9.23
CA VAL A 230 -10.53 19.15 -8.37
C VAL A 230 -10.36 18.76 -6.89
N PRO A 231 -9.60 19.51 -6.07
CA PRO A 231 -9.24 19.06 -4.72
C PRO A 231 -10.45 18.99 -3.79
N ALA A 232 -10.72 17.81 -3.23
CA ALA A 232 -11.34 17.73 -1.91
C ALA A 232 -10.25 18.00 -0.86
N LYS A 233 -10.56 18.91 0.06
CA LYS A 233 -9.68 19.37 1.15
C LYS A 233 -9.15 18.17 1.96
N PRO A 234 -7.84 18.07 2.24
CA PRO A 234 -7.29 16.96 3.03
C PRO A 234 -7.58 17.18 4.52
N ASP A 235 -8.28 16.23 5.14
CA ASP A 235 -8.42 16.10 6.60
C ASP A 235 -7.94 14.72 7.08
N ALA A 236 -7.44 14.69 8.32
CA ALA A 236 -6.57 13.63 8.86
C ALA A 236 -7.30 12.39 9.43
N THR A 237 -8.41 11.93 8.83
CA THR A 237 -9.24 10.82 9.39
C THR A 237 -9.47 9.62 8.46
N SER A 238 -8.64 9.46 7.43
CA SER A 238 -8.64 8.27 6.55
C SER A 238 -8.21 6.99 7.30
N SER A 239 -9.09 5.98 7.36
CA SER A 239 -8.83 4.64 7.92
C SER A 239 -8.60 3.55 6.86
N ALA A 240 -8.65 3.89 5.57
CA ALA A 240 -8.31 2.99 4.49
C ALA A 240 -6.79 2.86 4.45
N ARG A 241 -6.35 1.71 4.92
CA ARG A 241 -5.01 1.23 4.66
C ARG A 241 -4.98 0.80 3.20
N SER A 242 -4.46 1.67 2.33
CA SER A 242 -3.81 1.19 1.11
C SER A 242 -2.45 0.63 1.52
N SER A 243 -2.13 -0.55 1.03
CA SER A 243 -0.88 -1.26 1.31
C SER A 243 0.27 -0.86 0.39
N THR A 244 0.18 0.29 -0.28
CA THR A 244 1.09 0.68 -1.38
C THR A 244 1.97 1.87 -1.05
N LEU A 245 3.02 1.67 -0.25
CA LEU A 245 4.19 2.55 -0.22
C LEU A 245 5.45 1.73 0.11
N ALA A 246 5.92 0.90 -0.83
CA ALA A 246 7.34 0.86 -1.19
C ALA A 246 7.48 0.04 -2.47
N SER A 247 7.82 0.72 -3.56
CA SER A 247 8.51 0.13 -4.70
C SER A 247 9.19 1.26 -5.48
N HIS A 248 10.25 1.82 -4.89
CA HIS A 248 11.31 2.44 -5.66
C HIS A 248 12.61 1.68 -5.35
N SER A 249 12.85 0.62 -6.10
CA SER A 249 14.21 0.12 -6.31
C SER A 249 14.75 0.84 -7.53
N SER A 250 15.54 1.88 -7.29
CA SER A 250 16.18 2.69 -8.31
C SER A 250 17.34 1.93 -8.93
N LEU A 251 17.12 1.26 -10.07
CA LEU A 251 18.24 0.79 -10.90
C LEU A 251 17.87 0.58 -12.36
N LEU A 252 17.40 1.61 -13.06
CA LEU A 252 17.55 1.70 -14.52
C LEU A 252 17.70 3.17 -14.97
N LYS A 253 18.88 3.47 -15.51
CA LYS A 253 19.27 4.76 -16.08
C LYS A 253 19.11 4.68 -17.60
N PRO A 254 18.24 5.47 -18.26
CA PRO A 254 18.34 5.65 -19.71
C PRO A 254 19.37 6.74 -20.02
N VAL A 255 20.22 6.44 -20.98
CA VAL A 255 21.27 7.31 -21.51
C VAL A 255 20.65 8.53 -22.20
N SER A 256 21.28 9.68 -21.96
CA SER A 256 20.97 11.02 -22.44
C SER A 256 21.07 11.17 -23.96
N ALA A 257 20.18 11.98 -24.54
CA ALA A 257 20.44 12.73 -25.76
C ALA A 257 19.69 14.08 -25.72
N LEU A 258 20.46 15.18 -25.73
CA LEU A 258 20.07 16.58 -26.00
C LEU A 258 21.07 17.10 -27.07
N PRO A 259 20.93 18.33 -27.66
CA PRO A 259 19.79 19.26 -27.74
C PRO A 259 19.62 19.98 -29.11
N SER A 260 18.58 20.81 -29.25
CA SER A 260 18.65 22.22 -29.71
C SER A 260 17.26 22.89 -29.57
N ALA A 261 17.11 23.92 -28.72
CA ALA A 261 17.06 25.37 -29.05
C ALA A 261 15.94 25.71 -30.05
N THR A 262 15.02 26.66 -29.82
CA THR A 262 15.26 28.10 -29.59
C THR A 262 13.96 28.78 -29.17
N ALA A 263 14.10 29.89 -28.43
CA ALA A 263 13.07 30.79 -27.93
C ALA A 263 12.27 31.53 -29.03
N SER A 264 11.07 32.03 -28.70
CA SER A 264 10.68 33.45 -28.90
C SER A 264 9.32 33.77 -28.27
N ALA A 265 9.31 34.81 -27.44
CA ALA A 265 8.13 35.60 -27.05
C ALA A 265 7.74 36.56 -28.20
N PRO A 266 6.58 37.24 -28.15
CA PRO A 266 6.56 38.57 -27.51
C PRO A 266 5.24 38.95 -26.78
N ALA A 267 5.37 39.88 -25.83
CA ALA A 267 4.30 40.75 -25.30
C ALA A 267 4.41 42.15 -25.95
N PRO A 268 3.77 43.25 -25.49
CA PRO A 268 2.43 43.49 -24.90
C PRO A 268 1.69 44.66 -25.62
N VAL A 269 0.45 45.01 -25.22
CA VAL A 269 -0.06 46.39 -25.45
C VAL A 269 -0.83 46.90 -24.24
N GLU A 270 -0.46 48.12 -23.89
CA GLU A 270 -0.75 49.00 -22.77
C GLU A 270 -2.03 49.83 -23.00
N SER A 271 -2.74 50.23 -21.92
CA SER A 271 -3.57 51.46 -21.86
C SER A 271 -4.03 51.76 -20.42
N THR A 272 -3.64 52.93 -19.93
CA THR A 272 -4.12 53.67 -18.73
C THR A 272 -4.64 55.05 -19.21
N PRO A 273 -5.15 55.98 -18.37
CA PRO A 273 -5.89 55.92 -17.08
C PRO A 273 -7.15 56.84 -17.10
N VAL A 274 -7.84 57.05 -15.96
CA VAL A 274 -8.36 58.37 -15.46
C VAL A 274 -8.92 58.19 -14.02
N ALA A 275 -8.62 59.18 -13.17
CA ALA A 275 -8.89 59.33 -11.72
C ALA A 275 -10.39 59.59 -11.38
N THR A 276 -10.92 59.66 -10.14
CA THR A 276 -10.44 60.11 -8.82
C THR A 276 -11.55 59.78 -7.79
N ALA A 277 -11.22 59.41 -6.54
CA ALA A 277 -11.86 59.87 -5.29
C ALA A 277 -11.37 59.06 -4.06
N THR A 278 -11.18 59.78 -2.97
CA THR A 278 -10.51 59.48 -1.68
C THR A 278 -11.40 58.76 -0.66
N ASP A 279 -10.87 57.79 0.10
CA ASP A 279 -10.80 57.79 1.59
C ASP A 279 -10.23 56.47 2.19
N HIS A 280 -9.70 56.59 3.42
CA HIS A 280 -8.66 55.81 4.13
C HIS A 280 -9.07 54.40 4.71
N PRO A 281 -8.14 53.62 5.33
CA PRO A 281 -7.63 52.33 4.84
C PRO A 281 -8.27 51.07 5.48
N SER A 282 -8.28 49.96 4.73
CA SER A 282 -8.49 48.60 5.24
C SER A 282 -7.14 47.84 5.25
N PRO A 283 -6.87 46.94 6.22
CA PRO A 283 -5.57 46.30 6.35
C PRO A 283 -5.27 45.44 5.13
N ALA A 284 -4.12 45.66 4.50
CA ALA A 284 -3.61 44.82 3.44
C ALA A 284 -3.52 43.37 3.95
N ALA A 285 -4.32 42.49 3.35
CA ALA A 285 -4.06 41.07 3.38
C ALA A 285 -2.70 40.87 2.72
N ALA A 286 -1.71 40.44 3.52
CA ALA A 286 -0.43 40.03 3.00
C ALA A 286 -0.66 38.90 2.01
N ASP A 287 -0.05 39.01 0.82
CA ASP A 287 0.02 37.93 -0.13
C ASP A 287 0.53 36.66 0.57
N PRO A 288 -0.09 35.48 0.33
CA PRO A 288 0.46 34.24 0.85
C PRO A 288 1.88 34.05 0.28
N PRO A 289 2.87 33.67 1.11
CA PRO A 289 4.22 33.48 0.64
C PRO A 289 4.23 32.43 -0.49
N PRO A 290 5.10 32.57 -1.50
CA PRO A 290 5.23 31.57 -2.55
C PRO A 290 5.44 30.20 -1.92
N ALA A 291 4.64 29.22 -2.35
CA ALA A 291 4.80 27.83 -1.92
C ALA A 291 6.27 27.42 -2.16
N ALA A 292 6.91 26.89 -1.11
CA ALA A 292 8.27 26.37 -1.23
C ALA A 292 8.31 25.32 -2.35
N PRO A 293 9.36 25.31 -3.19
CA PRO A 293 9.48 24.34 -4.26
C PRO A 293 9.48 22.92 -3.70
N VAL A 294 8.65 22.04 -4.28
CA VAL A 294 8.58 20.62 -3.92
C VAL A 294 9.92 19.94 -4.23
N PRO A 295 10.55 19.23 -3.27
CA PRO A 295 11.82 18.53 -3.49
C PRO A 295 11.71 17.50 -4.62
N THR A 296 12.68 17.53 -5.54
CA THR A 296 12.77 16.58 -6.66
C THR A 296 13.91 15.59 -6.45
N GLN A 297 13.92 14.49 -7.22
CA GLN A 297 15.05 13.53 -7.18
C GLN A 297 16.37 14.20 -7.55
N ALA A 298 16.35 15.19 -8.46
CA ALA A 298 17.55 15.95 -8.79
C ALA A 298 18.10 16.75 -7.60
N ASP A 299 17.25 17.17 -6.66
CA ASP A 299 17.67 17.84 -5.44
C ASP A 299 18.28 16.84 -4.44
N ALA A 300 17.76 15.61 -4.39
CA ALA A 300 18.35 14.52 -3.61
C ALA A 300 19.75 14.16 -4.13
N ASP A 301 19.91 14.01 -5.44
CA ASP A 301 21.20 13.73 -6.09
C ASP A 301 22.22 14.85 -5.79
N ARG A 302 21.79 16.12 -5.80
CA ARG A 302 22.64 17.27 -5.42
C ARG A 302 23.05 17.23 -3.95
N LEU A 303 22.16 16.80 -3.05
CA LEU A 303 22.49 16.65 -1.64
C LEU A 303 23.48 15.50 -1.42
N ASP A 304 23.32 14.39 -2.15
CA ASP A 304 24.26 13.28 -2.13
C ASP A 304 25.66 13.73 -2.56
N GLU A 305 25.77 14.49 -3.66
CA GLU A 305 27.04 15.07 -4.11
C GLU A 305 27.62 16.05 -3.07
N LYS A 306 26.79 16.93 -2.52
CA LYS A 306 27.20 17.94 -1.54
C LYS A 306 27.72 17.32 -0.25
N TYR A 307 27.09 16.24 0.23
CA TYR A 307 27.40 15.61 1.52
C TYR A 307 28.12 14.27 1.39
N GLN A 308 28.69 13.97 0.22
CA GLN A 308 29.31 12.68 -0.09
C GLN A 308 30.34 12.23 0.96
N SER A 309 31.17 13.15 1.46
CA SER A 309 32.20 12.83 2.45
C SER A 309 31.60 12.47 3.82
N GLN A 310 30.55 13.17 4.25
CA GLN A 310 29.83 12.86 5.49
C GLN A 310 29.08 11.52 5.36
N LEU A 311 28.41 11.27 4.23
CA LEU A 311 27.71 10.02 3.97
C LEU A 311 28.69 8.83 3.93
N ALA A 312 29.87 8.99 3.31
CA ALA A 312 30.90 7.96 3.31
C ALA A 312 31.47 7.66 4.71
N ALA A 313 31.67 8.70 5.54
CA ALA A 313 32.09 8.53 6.93
C ALA A 313 31.01 7.81 7.76
N LEU A 314 29.74 8.20 7.58
CA LEU A 314 28.59 7.55 8.20
C LEU A 314 28.45 6.09 7.75
N ALA A 315 28.63 5.79 6.46
CA ALA A 315 28.62 4.43 5.92
C ALA A 315 29.70 3.55 6.56
N LYS A 316 30.93 4.08 6.65
CA LYS A 316 32.08 3.37 7.22
C LYS A 316 31.87 3.06 8.70
N GLU A 317 31.41 4.04 9.48
CA GLU A 317 31.13 3.84 10.90
C GLU A 317 29.90 2.98 11.12
N GLY A 318 28.84 3.18 10.34
CA GLY A 318 27.60 2.42 10.41
C GLY A 318 27.81 0.94 10.08
N ALA A 319 28.68 0.61 9.13
CA ALA A 319 29.06 -0.78 8.87
C ALA A 319 29.81 -1.40 10.06
N ALA A 320 30.59 -0.61 10.81
CA ALA A 320 31.36 -1.07 11.95
C ALA A 320 30.55 -1.19 13.25
N LYS A 321 29.58 -0.29 13.48
CA LYS A 321 28.88 -0.15 14.78
C LYS A 321 27.38 -0.32 14.73
N PHE A 322 26.73 0.01 13.61
CA PHE A 322 25.28 0.12 13.51
C PHE A 322 24.67 -0.90 12.55
N HIS A 323 25.44 -1.93 12.17
CA HIS A 323 25.00 -2.99 11.26
C HIS A 323 24.53 -2.51 9.88
N PHE A 324 25.08 -1.41 9.37
CA PHE A 324 24.75 -0.97 8.01
C PHE A 324 25.22 -2.01 7.00
N VAL A 325 24.41 -2.23 5.97
CA VAL A 325 24.81 -3.08 4.85
C VAL A 325 25.82 -2.35 3.97
N ASN A 326 26.76 -3.08 3.39
CA ASN A 326 27.82 -2.51 2.56
C ASN A 326 27.40 -2.22 1.11
N TYR A 327 26.29 -2.79 0.65
CA TYR A 327 25.80 -2.66 -0.73
C TYR A 327 24.76 -1.55 -0.92
N ALA A 328 24.26 -0.95 0.17
CA ALA A 328 23.30 0.15 0.14
C ALA A 328 23.79 1.25 1.10
N PRO A 329 24.72 2.12 0.65
CA PRO A 329 25.23 3.21 1.48
C PRO A 329 24.12 4.23 1.80
N PRO A 330 24.26 5.02 2.88
CA PRO A 330 23.33 6.11 3.17
C PRO A 330 23.24 7.12 2.02
N THR A 331 22.03 7.54 1.69
CA THR A 331 21.72 8.39 0.52
C THR A 331 20.46 9.23 0.80
N PHE A 332 20.34 10.37 0.14
CA PHE A 332 19.11 11.16 0.14
C PHE A 332 18.11 10.65 -0.88
N VAL A 333 16.84 10.59 -0.47
CA VAL A 333 15.73 10.20 -1.32
C VAL A 333 14.53 11.12 -1.09
N VAL A 334 13.66 11.25 -2.09
CA VAL A 334 12.39 11.96 -1.91
C VAL A 334 11.32 10.97 -1.45
N PHE A 335 10.71 11.24 -0.30
CA PHE A 335 9.56 10.52 0.23
C PHE A 335 8.44 11.51 0.54
N HIS A 336 7.27 11.37 -0.09
CA HIS A 336 6.11 12.27 0.09
C HIS A 336 6.47 13.75 0.06
N GLU A 337 7.11 14.20 -1.02
CA GLU A 337 7.49 15.61 -1.18
C GLU A 337 8.44 16.13 -0.07
N GLN A 338 9.11 15.22 0.64
CA GLN A 338 10.08 15.53 1.67
C GLN A 338 11.40 14.82 1.39
N MET A 339 12.50 15.45 1.79
CA MET A 339 13.83 14.88 1.71
C MET A 339 14.06 13.96 2.90
N ALA A 340 14.40 12.70 2.61
CA ALA A 340 14.71 11.68 3.60
C ALA A 340 16.18 11.26 3.48
N LEU A 341 16.85 11.05 4.61
CA LEU A 341 18.14 10.36 4.67
C LEU A 341 17.87 8.87 4.89
N GLN A 342 18.06 8.07 3.85
CA GLN A 342 17.83 6.63 3.87
C GLN A 342 19.07 5.88 4.35
N MET A 343 18.88 4.90 5.23
CA MET A 343 19.91 4.01 5.77
C MET A 343 19.39 2.58 5.85
N THR A 344 20.18 1.61 5.41
CA THR A 344 19.79 0.19 5.45
C THR A 344 20.63 -0.59 6.47
N LEU A 345 19.97 -1.22 7.43
CA LEU A 345 20.55 -1.95 8.55
C LEU A 345 20.20 -3.43 8.44
N LYS A 346 21.10 -4.31 8.87
CA LYS A 346 20.82 -5.73 9.02
C LYS A 346 20.57 -6.07 10.47
N ASN A 347 19.36 -6.53 10.78
CA ASN A 347 19.02 -6.96 12.13
C ASN A 347 19.82 -8.21 12.51
N SER A 348 20.53 -8.12 13.63
CA SER A 348 21.34 -9.21 14.18
C SER A 348 20.54 -10.16 15.07
N LEU A 349 19.33 -9.77 15.49
CA LEU A 349 18.49 -10.57 16.37
C LEU A 349 17.84 -11.74 15.61
N PRO A 350 17.89 -12.96 16.16
CA PRO A 350 17.16 -14.08 15.61
C PRO A 350 15.68 -13.94 15.96
N PHE A 351 14.83 -13.71 14.96
CA PHE A 351 13.40 -13.88 15.14
C PHE A 351 13.08 -15.38 15.20
N GLY A 352 12.21 -15.78 16.13
CA GLY A 352 11.70 -17.15 16.18
C GLY A 352 11.09 -17.57 14.84
N PRO A 353 10.93 -18.88 14.56
CA PRO A 353 10.40 -19.36 13.28
C PRO A 353 9.10 -18.62 12.93
N ALA A 354 8.85 -18.44 11.63
CA ALA A 354 7.84 -17.59 10.94
C ALA A 354 6.38 -17.55 11.48
N LYS A 355 6.09 -18.15 12.64
CA LYS A 355 4.83 -18.18 13.39
C LYS A 355 4.50 -16.88 14.15
N GLY A 356 5.43 -15.93 14.30
CA GLY A 356 5.12 -14.61 14.86
C GLY A 356 4.41 -13.71 13.84
N SER A 357 3.54 -12.81 14.28
CA SER A 357 2.93 -11.82 13.38
C SER A 357 3.97 -10.80 12.89
N ILE A 358 3.74 -10.18 11.72
CA ILE A 358 4.56 -9.06 11.22
C ILE A 358 4.65 -7.92 12.25
N TYR A 359 3.58 -7.69 13.02
CA TYR A 359 3.54 -6.66 14.06
C TYR A 359 4.47 -6.99 15.21
N LYS A 360 4.48 -8.25 15.67
CA LYS A 360 5.39 -8.68 16.73
C LYS A 360 6.84 -8.56 16.27
N ARG A 361 7.15 -8.94 15.03
CA ARG A 361 8.50 -8.78 14.46
C ARG A 361 8.88 -7.31 14.27
N ALA A 362 7.98 -6.47 13.79
CA ALA A 362 8.22 -5.03 13.64
C ALA A 362 8.47 -4.35 14.98
N ALA A 363 7.67 -4.65 16.00
CA ALA A 363 7.88 -4.16 17.36
C ALA A 363 9.23 -4.60 17.93
N GLN A 364 9.54 -5.89 17.83
CA GLN A 364 10.84 -6.40 18.27
C GLN A 364 12.02 -5.81 17.47
N SER A 365 11.85 -5.59 16.17
CA SER A 365 12.87 -4.94 15.32
C SER A 365 13.10 -3.49 15.72
N PHE A 366 12.03 -2.79 16.10
CA PHE A 366 12.14 -1.44 16.59
C PHE A 366 12.75 -1.42 18.00
N ASP A 367 12.06 -1.99 18.99
CA ASP A 367 12.40 -1.86 20.40
C ASP A 367 13.74 -2.49 20.76
N LEU A 368 14.01 -3.70 20.24
CA LEU A 368 15.19 -4.47 20.66
C LEU A 368 16.41 -4.22 19.77
N PHE A 369 16.21 -3.73 18.55
CA PHE A 369 17.31 -3.54 17.59
C PHE A 369 17.50 -2.08 17.17
N LEU A 370 16.50 -1.42 16.59
CA LEU A 370 16.68 -0.08 16.03
C LEU A 370 16.75 1.01 17.11
N ALA A 371 15.78 1.06 18.03
CA ALA A 371 15.64 2.11 19.03
C ALA A 371 16.91 2.34 19.87
N PRO A 372 17.64 1.29 20.33
CA PRO A 372 18.91 1.46 21.04
C PRO A 372 20.02 2.15 20.22
N LEU A 373 19.94 2.09 18.88
CA LEU A 373 20.95 2.66 17.98
C LEU A 373 20.62 4.12 17.58
N LEU A 374 19.36 4.55 17.72
CA LEU A 374 18.89 5.83 17.19
C LEU A 374 19.64 7.03 17.75
N LYS A 375 20.02 7.00 19.03
CA LYS A 375 20.82 8.06 19.66
C LYS A 375 22.18 8.20 18.99
N ASP A 376 22.95 7.12 18.96
CA ASP A 376 24.30 7.12 18.41
C ASP A 376 24.31 7.45 16.91
N ILE A 377 23.31 6.97 16.16
CA ILE A 377 23.16 7.30 14.73
C ILE A 377 22.82 8.80 14.57
N SER A 378 21.88 9.33 15.34
CA SER A 378 21.48 10.73 15.25
C SER A 378 22.62 11.69 15.57
N GLU A 379 23.53 11.34 16.48
CA GLU A 379 24.70 12.15 16.82
C GLU A 379 25.74 12.22 15.68
N ARG A 380 25.72 11.26 14.76
CA ARG A 380 26.63 11.22 13.60
C ARG A 380 26.13 11.99 12.40
N VAL A 381 24.85 12.36 12.39
CA VAL A 381 24.25 13.12 11.31
C VAL A 381 24.30 14.61 11.68
N SER A 382 25.06 15.39 10.90
CA SER A 382 25.24 16.81 11.15
C SER A 382 23.90 17.57 11.17
N SER A 383 23.77 18.50 12.12
CA SER A 383 22.64 19.43 12.21
C SER A 383 22.49 20.29 10.95
N ASP A 384 23.58 20.51 10.22
CA ASP A 384 23.66 21.46 9.09
C ASP A 384 23.20 20.84 7.76
N VAL A 385 22.84 19.56 7.77
CA VAL A 385 22.26 18.88 6.61
C VAL A 385 20.76 19.18 6.58
N GLU A 386 20.25 19.72 5.48
CA GLU A 386 18.83 20.06 5.37
C GLU A 386 18.01 18.89 4.81
N PHE A 387 17.37 18.14 5.71
CA PHE A 387 16.41 17.07 5.36
C PHE A 387 15.37 16.92 6.47
N GLN A 388 14.22 16.35 6.14
CA GLN A 388 13.04 16.33 7.01
C GLN A 388 12.83 14.97 7.69
N LEU A 389 13.22 13.87 7.03
CA LEU A 389 12.92 12.52 7.46
C LEU A 389 14.17 11.65 7.60
N PHE A 390 14.21 10.80 8.60
CA PHE A 390 15.07 9.62 8.58
C PHE A 390 14.29 8.45 8.02
N ASP A 391 14.87 7.69 7.10
CA ASP A 391 14.32 6.43 6.62
C ASP A 391 15.27 5.28 6.99
N PHE A 392 14.87 4.50 8.00
CA PHE A 392 15.62 3.33 8.44
C PHE A 392 15.02 2.04 7.88
N SER A 393 15.67 1.43 6.90
CA SER A 393 15.29 0.11 6.38
C SER A 393 16.01 -1.00 7.16
N VAL A 394 15.29 -1.77 7.96
CA VAL A 394 15.80 -2.86 8.80
C VAL A 394 15.52 -4.21 8.15
N LEU A 395 16.57 -4.95 7.81
CA LEU A 395 16.49 -6.26 7.18
C LEU A 395 16.53 -7.38 8.22
N ASN A 396 15.41 -8.08 8.37
CA ASN A 396 15.22 -9.22 9.25
C ASN A 396 15.40 -10.53 8.49
N LYS A 397 16.09 -11.50 9.09
CA LYS A 397 16.21 -12.86 8.56
C LYS A 397 15.22 -13.78 9.25
N LEU A 398 14.26 -14.33 8.51
CA LEU A 398 13.17 -15.16 9.06
C LEU A 398 13.49 -16.66 9.05
N SER A 399 14.53 -17.09 8.34
CA SER A 399 14.98 -18.49 8.32
C SER A 399 16.50 -18.59 8.13
N PRO A 400 17.18 -19.51 8.85
CA PRO A 400 18.60 -19.75 8.64
C PRO A 400 18.88 -20.35 7.24
N GLY A 401 20.04 -20.03 6.64
CA GLY A 401 20.45 -20.51 5.31
C GLY A 401 20.58 -19.42 4.24
N ALA A 402 21.12 -19.80 3.07
CA ALA A 402 21.37 -18.91 1.91
C ALA A 402 20.10 -18.67 1.05
N LYS A 403 19.08 -19.52 1.20
CA LYS A 403 17.74 -19.39 0.60
C LYS A 403 16.69 -18.92 1.61
N GLY A 404 17.12 -18.39 2.76
CA GLY A 404 16.23 -17.97 3.83
C GLY A 404 15.41 -16.76 3.41
N THR A 405 14.12 -16.74 3.79
CA THR A 405 13.24 -15.59 3.58
C THR A 405 13.71 -14.42 4.44
N SER A 406 13.72 -13.22 3.85
CA SER A 406 14.04 -11.97 4.55
C SER A 406 12.83 -11.05 4.52
N GLU A 407 12.73 -10.19 5.53
CA GLU A 407 11.69 -9.18 5.66
C GLU A 407 12.38 -7.83 5.85
N ALA A 408 11.96 -6.81 5.11
CA ALA A 408 12.43 -5.44 5.28
C ALA A 408 11.38 -4.64 6.04
N ILE A 409 11.79 -3.90 7.06
CA ILE A 409 10.92 -3.01 7.83
C ILE A 409 11.49 -1.60 7.78
N GLU A 410 10.76 -0.67 7.16
CA GLU A 410 11.14 0.73 7.07
C GLU A 410 10.49 1.51 8.20
N PHE A 411 11.30 2.28 8.93
CA PHE A 411 10.87 3.24 9.93
C PHE A 411 11.23 4.64 9.46
N ILE A 412 10.22 5.35 8.96
CA ILE A 412 10.37 6.69 8.40
C ILE A 412 9.95 7.70 9.46
N CYS A 413 10.93 8.26 10.15
CA CYS A 413 10.75 9.09 11.32
C CYS A 413 10.97 10.57 10.98
N PRO A 414 10.05 11.49 11.34
CA PRO A 414 10.34 12.91 11.29
C PRO A 414 11.58 13.24 12.10
N ARG A 415 12.49 14.02 11.53
CA ARG A 415 13.75 14.38 12.20
C ARG A 415 13.52 15.08 13.53
N SER A 416 12.47 15.89 13.63
CA SER A 416 12.05 16.55 14.87
C SER A 416 11.59 15.53 15.93
N ALA A 417 10.75 14.56 15.58
CA ALA A 417 10.29 13.51 16.47
C ALA A 417 11.46 12.61 16.91
N LEU A 418 12.36 12.23 15.99
CA LEU A 418 13.55 11.46 16.35
C LEU A 418 14.44 12.21 17.34
N LYS A 419 14.60 13.53 17.18
CA LYS A 419 15.35 14.37 18.12
C LYS A 419 14.70 14.38 19.51
N GLN A 420 13.38 14.56 19.59
CA GLN A 420 12.64 14.48 20.86
C GLN A 420 12.82 13.10 21.52
N PHE A 421 12.79 12.03 20.72
CA PHE A 421 12.99 10.67 21.20
C PHE A 421 14.40 10.48 21.79
N VAL A 422 15.43 10.91 21.06
CA VAL A 422 16.84 10.83 21.51
C VAL A 422 17.10 11.66 22.77
N ASN A 423 16.37 12.77 22.94
CA ASN A 423 16.39 13.60 24.14
C ASN A 423 15.53 13.03 25.30
N ALA A 424 14.92 11.86 25.13
CA ALA A 424 13.99 11.24 26.08
C ALA A 424 12.75 12.11 26.41
N GLU A 425 12.32 12.96 25.49
CA GLU A 425 11.10 13.79 25.61
C GLU A 425 9.84 13.01 25.22
N ILE A 426 9.98 12.00 24.36
CA ILE A 426 8.89 11.11 23.92
C ILE A 426 9.30 9.65 24.07
N THR A 427 8.31 8.78 24.26
CA THR A 427 8.46 7.33 24.35
C THR A 427 8.65 6.66 22.98
N ASN A 428 9.05 5.38 22.97
CA ASN A 428 9.09 4.55 21.76
C ASN A 428 7.76 4.61 20.98
N GLN A 429 6.63 4.44 21.68
CA GLN A 429 5.31 4.47 21.05
C GLN A 429 5.00 5.84 20.43
N GLN A 430 5.30 6.94 21.13
CA GLN A 430 5.06 8.29 20.62
C GLN A 430 5.93 8.66 19.41
N LEU A 431 7.14 8.10 19.31
CA LEU A 431 7.96 8.22 18.10
C LEU A 431 7.31 7.44 16.94
N LEU A 432 6.87 6.21 17.18
CA LEU A 432 6.23 5.38 16.16
C LEU A 432 4.90 5.97 15.67
N ASP A 433 4.10 6.56 16.56
CA ASP A 433 2.83 7.23 16.21
C ASP A 433 3.04 8.45 15.29
N GLN A 434 4.20 9.09 15.39
CA GLN A 434 4.62 10.21 14.53
C GLN A 434 5.35 9.76 13.26
N SER A 435 5.63 8.47 13.12
CA SER A 435 6.43 7.90 12.04
C SER A 435 5.56 7.11 11.06
N VAL A 436 6.12 6.83 9.87
CA VAL A 436 5.55 5.88 8.93
C VAL A 436 6.32 4.57 9.04
N ILE A 437 5.60 3.46 9.23
CA ILE A 437 6.20 2.13 9.38
C ILE A 437 5.72 1.28 8.22
N LEU A 438 6.66 0.70 7.46
CA LEU A 438 6.37 -0.14 6.31
C LEU A 438 7.00 -1.52 6.54
N VAL A 439 6.27 -2.60 6.28
CA VAL A 439 6.83 -3.96 6.24
C VAL A 439 6.73 -4.45 4.81
N ASN A 440 7.88 -4.69 4.18
CA ASN A 440 8.00 -5.01 2.75
C ASN A 440 7.19 -4.02 1.86
N GLY A 441 7.23 -2.72 2.21
CA GLY A 441 6.48 -1.67 1.52
C GLY A 441 5.00 -1.53 1.88
N VAL A 442 4.51 -2.32 2.82
CA VAL A 442 3.12 -2.22 3.30
C VAL A 442 3.08 -1.41 4.57
N ARG A 443 2.35 -0.28 4.56
CA ARG A 443 2.17 0.53 5.77
C ARG A 443 1.40 -0.24 6.84
N ILE A 444 1.97 -0.30 8.03
CA ILE A 444 1.34 -0.87 9.23
C ILE A 444 1.17 0.20 10.31
N ALA A 445 0.20 -0.01 11.20
CA ALA A 445 0.18 0.67 12.49
C ALA A 445 0.79 -0.27 13.52
N LEU A 446 1.72 0.24 14.32
CA LEU A 446 2.43 -0.53 15.33
C LEU A 446 2.09 0.04 16.70
N ASN A 447 1.47 -0.78 17.54
CA ASN A 447 1.29 -0.47 18.95
C ASN A 447 2.07 -1.51 19.76
N LEU A 448 3.15 -1.07 20.39
CA LEU A 448 4.12 -1.91 21.10
C LEU A 448 3.46 -2.68 22.26
N GLN A 449 2.52 -2.05 22.96
CA GLN A 449 1.83 -2.67 24.10
C GLN A 449 0.88 -3.81 23.69
N LEU A 450 0.39 -3.81 22.45
CA LEU A 450 -0.54 -4.84 21.95
C LEU A 450 0.17 -6.07 21.36
N VAL A 451 1.50 -6.05 21.25
CA VAL A 451 2.30 -7.09 20.59
C VAL A 451 3.33 -7.78 21.49
N GLU A 452 3.53 -7.26 22.70
CA GLU A 452 4.31 -7.94 23.76
C GLU A 452 3.77 -9.35 24.06
#